data_AF-A0A3M1TLW5-F1
#
_entry.id   AF-A0A3M1TLW5-F1
#
_cell.length_a   1.000
_cell.length_b   1.000
_cell.length_c   1.000
_cell.angle_alpha   90.00
_cell.angle_beta   90.00
_cell.angle_gamma   90.00
#
_symmetry.space_group_name_H-M   'P 1'
#
loop_
_entity.id
_entity.type
_entity.pdbx_description
1 polymer ?
#
loop_
_entity_poly.entity_id
_entity_poly.type
_entity_poly.pdbx_seq_one_letter_code
_entity_poly.pdbx_strand_id
1 'polypeptide(L)'
;MRARVPLVLVVAATLTAAGWAQDAPPASTRRAEATRRGAEAEGLAGELARLRRAIADLRAQLALQNRRLDEQARALAELRRLVRALQESPQREAIAEERRYREAVRILVGRRLAEYPRAKELLASIPANSPLRKDAEALLAWLGADLRVRAAQQAYDEGRASEALAALEEVLRLGVLGPNAREGVRVRRERFARVVRAFERGRELQRQGELEGARKAYAEVLALERNGMNRFRRDARQALAQLLAAASGQVLDECAELARGTAEHRARARETLDLLLDALPPTHPHRARAEALSAEL
;
A
#
# COMPACT_ATOMS: atom_id res chain seq x y z
N MET A 1 25.02 -10.13 -43.49
CA MET A 1 26.05 -9.49 -44.33
C MET A 1 26.96 -10.59 -44.89
N ARG A 2 26.87 -10.84 -46.20
CA ARG A 2 27.64 -11.88 -46.92
C ARG A 2 28.96 -11.26 -47.38
N ALA A 3 30.09 -11.69 -46.82
CA ALA A 3 31.40 -11.33 -47.33
C ALA A 3 31.70 -12.14 -48.60
N ARG A 4 31.86 -11.44 -49.72
CA ARG A 4 32.30 -11.97 -51.01
C ARG A 4 33.80 -12.26 -50.92
N VAL A 5 34.21 -13.52 -51.10
CA VAL A 5 35.63 -13.85 -51.33
C VAL A 5 35.91 -13.61 -52.81
N PRO A 6 36.93 -12.80 -53.18
CA PRO A 6 37.20 -12.47 -54.57
C PRO A 6 37.83 -13.65 -55.32
N LEU A 7 37.22 -13.96 -56.46
CA LEU A 7 37.72 -14.82 -57.51
C LEU A 7 38.86 -14.06 -58.22
N VAL A 8 40.12 -14.37 -57.93
CA VAL A 8 41.26 -13.82 -58.68
C VAL A 8 41.61 -14.77 -59.83
N LEU A 9 41.38 -14.21 -61.02
CA LEU A 9 41.69 -14.63 -62.37
C LEU A 9 42.89 -15.57 -62.59
N VAL A 10 42.60 -16.58 -63.40
CA VAL A 10 43.41 -17.10 -64.51
C VAL A 10 43.57 -16.00 -65.57
N VAL A 11 44.79 -15.58 -65.97
CA VAL A 11 45.17 -15.13 -67.34
C VAL A 11 46.70 -15.17 -67.53
N ALA A 12 47.10 -15.94 -68.55
CA ALA A 12 48.23 -15.84 -69.50
C ALA A 12 49.56 -15.11 -69.17
N ALA A 13 50.66 -15.82 -69.43
CA ALA A 13 51.82 -15.28 -70.14
C ALA A 13 52.42 -16.36 -71.06
N THR A 14 52.06 -16.26 -72.35
CA THR A 14 52.73 -16.82 -73.53
C THR A 14 54.00 -16.03 -73.88
N LEU A 15 54.95 -16.64 -74.61
CA LEU A 15 56.26 -16.12 -75.11
C LEU A 15 57.40 -16.33 -74.10
N THR A 16 58.49 -17.05 -74.36
CA THR A 16 59.33 -17.10 -75.57
C THR A 16 59.89 -18.51 -75.80
N ALA A 17 59.57 -19.10 -76.95
CA ALA A 17 60.27 -20.25 -77.52
C ALA A 17 61.21 -19.72 -78.61
N ALA A 18 62.49 -19.53 -78.31
CA ALA A 18 63.57 -19.39 -79.30
C ALA A 18 64.93 -19.39 -78.56
N GLY A 19 65.59 -20.54 -78.56
CA GLY A 19 66.89 -20.78 -77.92
C GLY A 19 67.01 -22.27 -77.57
N TRP A 20 67.04 -23.17 -78.57
CA TRP A 20 68.30 -23.68 -79.13
C TRP A 20 69.18 -24.19 -77.98
N ALA A 21 68.95 -25.41 -77.48
CA ALA A 21 69.53 -26.62 -78.03
C ALA A 21 71.07 -26.59 -78.04
N GLN A 22 71.67 -26.55 -76.86
CA GLN A 22 73.04 -27.02 -76.59
C GLN A 22 73.04 -27.49 -75.13
N ASP A 23 73.58 -28.69 -74.90
CA ASP A 23 73.57 -29.44 -73.63
C ASP A 23 72.24 -30.07 -73.25
N ALA A 24 71.70 -30.90 -74.16
CA ALA A 24 70.73 -31.90 -73.73
C ALA A 24 71.46 -32.91 -72.81
N PRO A 25 71.07 -33.02 -71.52
CA PRO A 25 71.74 -33.90 -70.57
C PRO A 25 71.76 -35.33 -71.12
N PRO A 26 72.86 -36.10 -70.93
CA PRO A 26 73.00 -37.46 -71.44
C PRO A 26 71.80 -38.33 -71.01
N ALA A 27 71.46 -39.35 -71.80
CA ALA A 27 70.26 -40.16 -71.54
C ALA A 27 70.19 -40.77 -70.12
N SER A 28 71.33 -40.91 -69.46
CA SER A 28 71.47 -41.31 -68.06
C SER A 28 70.93 -40.28 -67.05
N THR A 29 71.19 -38.98 -67.26
CA THR A 29 70.69 -37.90 -66.38
C THR A 29 69.20 -37.65 -66.56
N ARG A 30 68.65 -37.80 -67.76
CA ARG A 30 67.18 -37.74 -67.97
C ARG A 30 66.44 -38.89 -67.29
N ARG A 31 67.02 -40.09 -67.26
CA ARG A 31 66.46 -41.22 -66.50
C ARG A 31 66.53 -40.97 -64.99
N ALA A 32 67.66 -40.48 -64.48
CA ALA A 32 67.82 -40.15 -63.06
C ALA A 32 66.88 -39.02 -62.61
N GLU A 33 66.63 -38.04 -63.48
CA GLU A 33 65.69 -36.95 -63.19
C GLU A 33 64.24 -37.41 -63.29
N ALA A 34 63.90 -38.29 -64.25
CA ALA A 34 62.57 -38.90 -64.35
C ALA A 34 62.26 -39.80 -63.15
N THR A 35 63.22 -40.59 -62.65
CA THR A 35 63.03 -41.38 -61.43
C THR A 35 62.91 -40.51 -60.19
N ARG A 36 63.70 -39.43 -60.08
CA ARG A 36 63.57 -38.46 -59.00
C ARG A 36 62.21 -37.76 -59.01
N ARG A 37 61.75 -37.29 -60.17
CA ARG A 37 60.42 -36.68 -60.33
C ARG A 37 59.29 -37.68 -60.06
N GLY A 38 59.47 -38.96 -60.40
CA GLY A 38 58.56 -40.04 -60.05
C GLY A 38 58.46 -40.25 -58.53
N ALA A 39 59.61 -40.34 -57.85
CA ALA A 39 59.65 -40.46 -56.39
C ALA A 39 59.09 -39.22 -55.67
N GLU A 40 59.35 -38.01 -56.18
CA GLU A 40 58.77 -36.77 -55.67
C GLU A 40 57.24 -36.74 -55.90
N ALA A 41 56.76 -37.18 -57.07
CA ALA A 41 55.33 -37.28 -57.36
C ALA A 41 54.61 -38.32 -56.48
N GLU A 42 55.24 -39.47 -56.21
CA GLU A 42 54.74 -40.49 -55.27
C GLU A 42 54.71 -39.96 -53.83
N GLY A 43 55.74 -39.22 -53.41
CA GLY A 43 55.79 -38.54 -52.11
C GLY A 43 54.64 -37.52 -51.95
N LEU A 44 54.47 -36.64 -52.94
CA LEU A 44 53.38 -35.66 -52.97
C LEU A 44 51.99 -36.32 -53.04
N ALA A 45 51.84 -37.43 -53.76
CA ALA A 45 50.61 -38.20 -53.78
C ALA A 45 50.30 -38.83 -52.41
N GLY A 46 51.32 -39.34 -51.73
CA GLY A 46 51.24 -39.86 -50.36
C GLY A 46 50.83 -38.78 -49.35
N GLU A 47 51.43 -37.59 -49.42
CA GLU A 47 51.06 -36.44 -48.60
C GLU A 47 49.65 -35.95 -48.90
N LEU A 48 49.26 -35.83 -50.17
CA LEU A 48 47.91 -35.46 -50.57
C LEU A 48 46.88 -36.47 -50.05
N ALA A 49 47.18 -37.77 -50.10
CA ALA A 49 46.31 -38.81 -49.54
C ALA A 49 46.22 -38.74 -48.00
N ARG A 50 47.31 -38.39 -47.31
CA ARG A 50 47.30 -38.13 -45.85
C ARG A 50 46.46 -36.89 -45.50
N LEU A 51 46.64 -35.78 -46.22
CA LEU A 51 45.86 -34.56 -46.03
C LEU A 51 44.38 -34.76 -46.32
N ARG A 52 44.04 -35.50 -47.38
CA ARG A 52 42.64 -35.86 -47.69
C ARG A 52 41.99 -36.67 -46.57
N ARG A 53 42.70 -37.62 -45.97
CA ARG A 53 42.23 -38.37 -44.79
C ARG A 53 42.05 -37.46 -43.58
N ALA A 54 43.04 -36.64 -43.26
CA ALA A 54 42.95 -35.68 -42.15
C ALA A 54 41.78 -34.70 -42.32
N ILE A 55 41.53 -34.20 -43.54
CA ILE A 55 40.37 -33.35 -43.84
C ILE A 55 39.05 -34.12 -43.66
N ALA A 56 38.98 -35.38 -44.09
CA ALA A 56 37.80 -36.21 -43.90
C ALA A 56 37.51 -36.45 -42.41
N ASP A 57 38.54 -36.74 -41.61
CA ASP A 57 38.43 -36.94 -40.17
C ASP A 57 37.98 -35.65 -39.45
N LEU A 58 38.57 -34.50 -39.79
CA LEU A 58 38.16 -33.20 -39.25
C LEU A 58 36.71 -32.85 -39.61
N ARG A 59 36.27 -33.15 -40.85
CA ARG A 59 34.87 -32.96 -41.26
C ARG A 59 33.92 -33.85 -40.47
N ALA A 60 34.31 -35.10 -40.20
CA ALA A 60 33.53 -36.02 -39.38
C ALA A 60 33.44 -35.53 -37.92
N GLN A 61 34.55 -35.05 -37.35
CA GLN A 61 34.57 -34.44 -36.01
C GLN A 61 33.70 -33.19 -35.92
N LEU A 62 33.76 -32.30 -36.92
CA LEU A 62 32.91 -31.10 -36.97
C LEU A 62 31.42 -31.47 -37.07
N ALA A 63 31.08 -32.49 -37.88
CA ALA A 63 29.70 -32.97 -37.96
C ALA A 63 29.19 -33.52 -36.62
N LEU A 64 30.04 -34.24 -35.88
CA LEU A 64 29.71 -34.72 -34.54
C LEU A 64 29.53 -33.57 -33.54
N GLN A 65 30.41 -32.56 -33.57
CA GLN A 65 30.29 -31.37 -32.73
C GLN A 65 29.00 -30.59 -33.03
N ASN A 66 28.67 -30.40 -34.31
CA ASN A 66 27.42 -29.73 -34.71
C ASN A 66 26.19 -30.50 -34.21
N ARG A 67 26.17 -31.83 -34.29
CA ARG A 67 25.08 -32.64 -33.72
C ARG A 67 24.96 -32.44 -32.21
N ARG A 68 26.07 -32.40 -31.47
CA ARG A 68 26.07 -32.12 -30.02
C ARG A 68 25.54 -30.72 -29.71
N LEU A 69 25.92 -29.71 -30.50
CA LEU A 69 25.40 -28.34 -30.36
C LEU A 69 23.90 -28.27 -30.65
N ASP A 70 23.41 -28.98 -31.66
CA ASP A 70 21.98 -29.06 -31.97
C ASP A 70 21.19 -29.74 -30.85
N GLU A 71 21.72 -30.82 -30.28
CA GLU A 71 21.15 -31.50 -29.10
C GLU A 71 21.10 -30.57 -27.89
N GLN A 72 22.18 -29.85 -27.61
CA GLN A 72 22.22 -28.84 -26.55
C GLN A 72 21.23 -27.70 -26.77
N ALA A 73 21.09 -27.23 -28.01
CA ALA A 73 20.13 -26.19 -28.38
C ALA A 73 18.68 -26.65 -28.15
N ARG A 74 18.36 -27.91 -28.50
CA ARG A 74 17.04 -28.52 -28.24
C ARG A 74 16.77 -28.66 -26.74
N ALA A 75 17.74 -29.16 -25.98
CA ALA A 75 17.62 -29.27 -24.52
C ALA A 75 17.39 -27.90 -23.85
N LEU A 76 18.11 -26.87 -24.31
CA LEU A 76 17.93 -25.50 -23.80
C LEU A 76 16.55 -24.92 -24.17
N ALA A 77 16.04 -25.19 -25.37
CA ALA A 77 14.70 -24.79 -25.78
C ALA A 77 13.61 -25.46 -24.91
N GLU A 78 13.76 -26.75 -24.62
CA GLU A 78 12.85 -27.49 -23.74
C GLU A 78 12.89 -26.95 -22.30
N LEU A 79 14.08 -26.71 -21.75
CA LEU A 79 14.23 -26.11 -20.42
C LEU A 79 13.56 -24.74 -20.36
N ARG A 80 13.73 -23.88 -21.38
CA ARG A 80 13.04 -22.59 -21.45
C ARG A 80 11.53 -22.74 -21.49
N ARG A 81 11.00 -23.73 -22.21
CA ARG A 81 9.56 -24.04 -22.24
C ARG A 81 9.06 -24.44 -20.87
N LEU A 82 9.78 -25.33 -20.17
CA LEU A 82 9.42 -25.77 -18.81
C LEU A 82 9.49 -24.62 -17.80
N VAL A 83 10.51 -23.76 -17.88
CA VAL A 83 10.61 -22.57 -17.02
C VAL A 83 9.43 -21.63 -17.26
N ARG A 84 9.03 -21.40 -18.51
CA ARG A 84 7.82 -20.61 -18.83
C ARG A 84 6.56 -21.25 -18.27
N ALA A 85 6.36 -22.56 -18.49
CA ALA A 85 5.20 -23.28 -17.95
C ALA A 85 5.14 -23.24 -16.41
N LEU A 86 6.31 -23.28 -15.74
CA LEU A 86 6.38 -23.12 -14.28
C LEU A 86 6.17 -21.67 -13.84
N GLN A 87 6.60 -20.68 -14.64
CA GLN A 87 6.35 -19.26 -14.39
C GLN A 87 4.87 -18.90 -14.55
N GLU A 88 4.21 -19.50 -15.53
CA GLU A 88 2.78 -19.37 -15.84
C GLU A 88 1.91 -20.36 -15.04
N SER A 89 2.51 -21.10 -14.11
CA SER A 89 1.76 -22.07 -13.30
C SER A 89 0.73 -21.32 -12.44
N PRO A 90 -0.56 -21.70 -12.50
CA PRO A 90 -1.61 -21.15 -11.64
C PRO A 90 -1.27 -21.21 -10.14
N GLN A 91 -0.37 -22.12 -9.75
CA GLN A 91 0.14 -22.22 -8.38
C GLN A 91 0.91 -20.98 -7.94
N ARG A 92 1.70 -20.34 -8.83
CA ARG A 92 2.44 -19.12 -8.49
C ARG A 92 1.50 -17.95 -8.26
N GLU A 93 0.48 -17.82 -9.11
CA GLU A 93 -0.55 -16.81 -8.95
C GLU A 93 -1.32 -17.02 -7.66
N ALA A 94 -1.74 -18.25 -7.35
CA ALA A 94 -2.40 -18.60 -6.10
C ALA A 94 -1.55 -18.25 -4.86
N ILE A 95 -0.24 -18.56 -4.88
CA ILE A 95 0.68 -18.19 -3.79
C ILE A 95 0.79 -16.67 -3.65
N ALA A 96 0.85 -15.94 -4.76
CA ALA A 96 0.92 -14.48 -4.75
C ALA A 96 -0.39 -13.83 -4.25
N GLU A 97 -1.55 -14.38 -4.62
CA GLU A 97 -2.86 -14.00 -4.09
C GLU A 97 -2.96 -14.21 -2.59
N GLU A 98 -2.61 -15.41 -2.12
CA GLU A 98 -2.63 -15.74 -0.70
C GLU A 98 -1.69 -14.84 0.12
N ARG A 99 -0.51 -14.52 -0.42
CA ARG A 99 0.41 -13.58 0.21
C ARG A 99 -0.21 -12.18 0.35
N ARG A 100 -0.83 -11.66 -0.72
CA ARG A 100 -1.51 -10.36 -0.70
C ARG A 100 -2.67 -10.34 0.30
N TYR A 101 -3.50 -11.38 0.30
CA TYR A 101 -4.60 -11.54 1.23
C TYR A 101 -4.12 -11.56 2.69
N ARG A 102 -3.12 -12.40 3.03
CA ARG A 102 -2.55 -12.48 4.38
C ARG A 102 -1.94 -11.16 4.84
N GLU A 103 -1.25 -10.45 3.94
CA GLU A 103 -0.68 -9.14 4.27
C GLU A 103 -1.78 -8.11 4.59
N ALA A 104 -2.85 -8.08 3.79
CA ALA A 104 -4.00 -7.21 4.05
C ALA A 104 -4.66 -7.55 5.40
N VAL A 105 -4.92 -8.84 5.67
CA VAL A 105 -5.47 -9.29 6.95
C VAL A 105 -4.59 -8.85 8.13
N ARG A 106 -3.26 -8.99 8.01
CA ARG A 106 -2.32 -8.53 9.03
C ARG A 106 -2.43 -7.04 9.31
N ILE A 107 -2.57 -6.21 8.28
CA ILE A 107 -2.78 -4.75 8.42
C ILE A 107 -4.09 -4.47 9.16
N LEU A 108 -5.18 -5.14 8.78
CA LEU A 108 -6.52 -4.93 9.34
C LEU A 108 -6.60 -5.39 10.80
N VAL A 109 -6.11 -6.60 11.10
CA VAL A 109 -6.07 -7.16 12.47
C VAL A 109 -5.17 -6.31 13.37
N GLY A 110 -4.02 -5.87 12.87
CA GLY A 110 -3.13 -4.95 13.57
C GLY A 110 -3.67 -3.53 13.71
N ARG A 111 -4.85 -3.22 13.13
CA ARG A 111 -5.50 -1.91 13.13
C ARG A 111 -4.58 -0.76 12.73
N ARG A 112 -3.68 -1.01 11.76
CA ARG A 112 -2.69 -0.02 11.30
C ARG A 112 -3.35 0.97 10.34
N LEU A 113 -3.95 2.02 10.88
CA LEU A 113 -4.79 2.97 10.12
C LEU A 113 -4.07 3.61 8.94
N ALA A 114 -2.79 3.97 9.12
CA ALA A 114 -1.98 4.55 8.05
C ALA A 114 -1.79 3.59 6.86
N GLU A 115 -1.92 2.28 7.07
CA GLU A 115 -1.77 1.25 6.03
C GLU A 115 -3.12 0.80 5.43
N TYR A 116 -4.26 1.36 5.85
CA TYR A 116 -5.58 0.97 5.32
C TYR A 116 -5.73 1.16 3.80
N PRO A 117 -5.21 2.25 3.16
CA PRO A 117 -5.21 2.36 1.71
C PRO A 117 -4.49 1.19 1.03
N ARG A 118 -3.34 0.77 1.57
CA ARG A 118 -2.58 -0.37 1.07
C ARG A 118 -3.34 -1.69 1.25
N ALA A 119 -3.98 -1.91 2.39
CA ALA A 119 -4.83 -3.09 2.60
C ALA A 119 -5.98 -3.16 1.58
N LYS A 120 -6.62 -2.01 1.29
CA LYS A 120 -7.66 -1.90 0.27
C LYS A 120 -7.13 -2.29 -1.12
N GLU A 121 -5.97 -1.78 -1.52
CA GLU A 121 -5.32 -2.12 -2.80
C GLU A 121 -4.99 -3.61 -2.89
N LEU A 122 -4.41 -4.18 -1.84
CA LEU A 122 -4.07 -5.61 -1.77
C LEU A 122 -5.31 -6.49 -1.97
N LEU A 123 -6.41 -6.20 -1.26
CA LEU A 123 -7.66 -6.95 -1.38
C LEU A 123 -8.34 -6.73 -2.73
N ALA A 124 -8.36 -5.50 -3.25
CA ALA A 124 -8.95 -5.20 -4.55
C ALA A 124 -8.20 -5.87 -5.71
N SER A 125 -6.90 -6.13 -5.55
CA SER A 125 -6.06 -6.80 -6.55
C SER A 125 -6.27 -8.33 -6.63
N ILE A 126 -7.09 -8.91 -5.75
CA ILE A 126 -7.42 -10.34 -5.79
C ILE A 126 -8.37 -10.60 -6.98
N PRO A 127 -7.97 -11.48 -7.94
CA PRO A 127 -8.76 -11.75 -9.14
C PRO A 127 -10.18 -12.21 -8.85
N ALA A 128 -11.12 -11.89 -9.73
CA ALA A 128 -12.53 -12.25 -9.57
C ALA A 128 -12.79 -13.76 -9.57
N ASN A 129 -11.93 -14.55 -10.23
CA ASN A 129 -11.97 -16.01 -10.27
C ASN A 129 -11.20 -16.68 -9.11
N SER A 130 -10.53 -15.91 -8.24
CA SER A 130 -9.81 -16.46 -7.10
C SER A 130 -10.78 -17.04 -6.07
N PRO A 131 -10.46 -18.19 -5.43
CA PRO A 131 -11.25 -18.71 -4.31
C PRO A 131 -11.32 -17.74 -3.12
N LEU A 132 -10.33 -16.85 -2.98
CA LEU A 132 -10.26 -15.84 -1.91
C LEU A 132 -11.14 -14.61 -2.17
N ARG A 133 -11.78 -14.52 -3.35
CA ARG A 133 -12.48 -13.31 -3.78
C ARG A 133 -13.61 -12.92 -2.83
N LYS A 134 -14.44 -13.88 -2.41
CA LYS A 134 -15.59 -13.62 -1.52
C LYS A 134 -15.14 -13.06 -0.18
N ASP A 135 -14.09 -13.62 0.40
CA ASP A 135 -13.53 -13.15 1.67
C ASP A 135 -12.90 -11.76 1.51
N ALA A 136 -12.21 -11.51 0.39
CA ALA A 136 -11.65 -10.21 0.08
C ALA A 136 -12.73 -9.12 -0.04
N GLU A 137 -13.85 -9.42 -0.70
CA GLU A 137 -15.01 -8.52 -0.80
C GLU A 137 -15.65 -8.25 0.56
N ALA A 138 -15.80 -9.28 1.41
CA ALA A 138 -16.29 -9.11 2.76
C ALA A 138 -15.36 -8.19 3.60
N LEU A 139 -14.04 -8.37 3.49
CA LEU A 139 -13.05 -7.51 4.15
C LEU A 139 -13.05 -6.07 3.61
N LEU A 140 -13.21 -5.89 2.30
CA LEU A 140 -13.33 -4.56 1.70
C LEU A 140 -14.59 -3.84 2.19
N ALA A 141 -15.72 -4.55 2.26
CA ALA A 141 -16.97 -4.01 2.77
C ALA A 141 -16.87 -3.66 4.27
N TRP A 142 -16.25 -4.53 5.06
CA TRP A 142 -15.96 -4.28 6.47
C TRP A 142 -15.05 -3.06 6.66
N LEU A 143 -13.97 -2.95 5.88
CA LEU A 143 -13.05 -1.81 5.90
C LEU A 143 -13.78 -0.51 5.54
N GLY A 144 -14.66 -0.54 4.53
CA GLY A 144 -15.50 0.59 4.17
C GLY A 144 -16.46 1.01 5.29
N ALA A 145 -16.99 0.06 6.06
CA ALA A 145 -17.82 0.34 7.23
C ALA A 145 -16.99 0.97 8.38
N ASP A 146 -15.81 0.44 8.70
CA ASP A 146 -14.94 1.00 9.74
C ASP A 146 -14.50 2.43 9.43
N LEU A 147 -14.10 2.70 8.18
CA LEU A 147 -13.74 4.05 7.73
C LEU A 147 -14.91 5.04 7.85
N ARG A 148 -16.14 4.63 7.51
CA ARG A 148 -17.34 5.47 7.71
C ARG A 148 -17.61 5.75 9.18
N VAL A 149 -17.44 4.76 10.06
CA VAL A 149 -17.60 4.94 11.52
C VAL A 149 -16.59 5.96 12.07
N ARG A 150 -15.37 5.99 11.55
CA ARG A 150 -14.35 7.00 11.90
C ARG A 150 -14.70 8.37 11.37
N ALA A 151 -15.12 8.46 10.11
CA ALA A 151 -15.60 9.70 9.51
C ALA A 151 -16.79 10.28 10.30
N ALA A 152 -17.71 9.42 10.77
CA ALA A 152 -18.81 9.82 11.63
C ALA A 152 -18.35 10.37 12.99
N GLN A 153 -17.34 9.75 13.61
CA GLN A 153 -16.74 10.28 14.84
C GLN A 153 -16.11 11.65 14.61
N GLN A 154 -15.36 11.82 13.52
CA GLN A 154 -14.78 13.12 13.17
C GLN A 154 -15.85 14.19 12.92
N ALA A 155 -16.87 13.87 12.12
CA ALA A 155 -17.99 14.78 11.87
C ALA A 155 -18.69 15.19 13.17
N TYR A 156 -18.89 14.25 14.09
CA TYR A 156 -19.45 14.53 15.41
C TYR A 156 -18.54 15.45 16.25
N ASP A 157 -17.24 15.20 16.26
CA ASP A 157 -16.26 16.03 16.98
C ASP A 157 -16.20 17.47 16.44
N GLU A 158 -16.45 17.66 15.16
CA GLU A 158 -16.53 18.96 14.48
C GLU A 158 -17.91 19.64 14.59
N GLY A 159 -18.88 19.00 15.25
CA GLY A 159 -20.25 19.51 15.43
C GLY A 159 -21.20 19.28 14.25
N ARG A 160 -20.79 18.49 13.24
CA ARG A 160 -21.62 18.09 12.08
C ARG A 160 -22.51 16.89 12.45
N ALA A 161 -23.44 17.09 13.40
CA ALA A 161 -24.26 16.02 13.97
C ALA A 161 -25.08 15.23 12.94
N SER A 162 -25.74 15.92 12.00
CA SER A 162 -26.59 15.28 11.00
C SER A 162 -25.78 14.32 10.11
N GLU A 163 -24.60 14.73 9.68
CA GLU A 163 -23.69 13.89 8.89
C GLU A 163 -23.18 12.70 9.70
N ALA A 164 -22.79 12.92 10.95
CA ALA A 164 -22.33 11.85 11.84
C ALA A 164 -23.40 10.78 12.08
N LEU A 165 -24.63 11.20 12.41
CA LEU A 165 -25.74 10.28 12.67
C LEU A 165 -26.17 9.54 11.40
N ALA A 166 -26.21 10.23 10.25
CA ALA A 166 -26.52 9.61 8.96
C ALA A 166 -25.47 8.56 8.56
N ALA A 167 -24.18 8.86 8.74
CA ALA A 167 -23.11 7.91 8.45
C ALA A 167 -23.18 6.64 9.33
N LEU A 168 -23.49 6.78 10.63
CA LEU A 168 -23.68 5.61 11.51
C LEU A 168 -24.91 4.79 11.10
N GLU A 169 -26.00 5.45 10.71
CA GLU A 169 -27.21 4.79 10.20
C GLU A 169 -26.94 4.03 8.90
N GLU A 170 -26.19 4.61 7.96
CA GLU A 170 -25.77 3.94 6.72
C GLU A 170 -24.97 2.67 7.03
N VAL A 171 -24.00 2.76 7.95
CA VAL A 171 -23.20 1.61 8.37
C VAL A 171 -24.05 0.48 8.96
N LEU A 172 -25.08 0.81 9.75
CA LEU A 172 -26.00 -0.17 10.30
C LEU A 172 -26.84 -0.90 9.24
N ARG A 173 -27.03 -0.30 8.06
CA ARG A 173 -27.77 -0.89 6.93
C ARG A 173 -26.92 -1.83 6.06
N LEU A 174 -25.60 -1.65 6.02
CA LEU A 174 -24.70 -2.42 5.13
C LEU A 174 -24.69 -3.93 5.40
N GLY A 175 -25.12 -4.41 6.57
CA GLY A 175 -25.19 -5.85 6.89
C GLY A 175 -23.84 -6.57 7.03
N VAL A 176 -22.73 -5.90 6.75
CA VAL A 176 -21.36 -6.47 6.72
C VAL A 176 -20.71 -6.57 8.11
N LEU A 177 -21.28 -5.92 9.11
CA LEU A 177 -20.76 -5.92 10.47
C LEU A 177 -21.30 -7.11 11.27
N GLY A 178 -20.43 -7.79 12.00
CA GLY A 178 -20.84 -8.79 13.00
C GLY A 178 -21.67 -8.17 14.14
N PRO A 179 -22.40 -8.98 14.93
CA PRO A 179 -23.37 -8.50 15.93
C PRO A 179 -22.75 -7.54 16.94
N ASN A 180 -21.56 -7.86 17.47
CA ASN A 180 -20.86 -7.02 18.44
C ASN A 180 -20.46 -5.65 17.85
N ALA A 181 -20.00 -5.62 16.59
CA ALA A 181 -19.63 -4.39 15.92
C ALA A 181 -20.86 -3.51 15.64
N ARG A 182 -21.98 -4.12 15.21
CA ARG A 182 -23.25 -3.42 15.02
C ARG A 182 -23.75 -2.80 16.32
N GLU A 183 -23.67 -3.53 17.42
CA GLU A 183 -24.07 -3.02 18.73
C GLU A 183 -23.21 -1.83 19.16
N GLY A 184 -21.88 -1.91 18.97
CA GLY A 184 -20.99 -0.77 19.19
C GLY A 184 -21.35 0.47 18.38
N VAL A 185 -21.80 0.30 17.13
CA VAL A 185 -22.27 1.42 16.28
C VAL A 185 -23.60 1.99 16.79
N ARG A 186 -24.55 1.14 17.23
CA ARG A 186 -25.83 1.59 17.82
C ARG A 186 -25.62 2.41 19.09
N VAL A 187 -24.86 1.87 20.05
CA VAL A 187 -24.54 2.56 21.30
C VAL A 187 -23.89 3.91 21.03
N ARG A 188 -22.96 3.97 20.05
CA ARG A 188 -22.32 5.23 19.64
C ARG A 188 -23.33 6.23 19.07
N ARG A 189 -24.20 5.79 18.16
CA ARG A 189 -25.25 6.62 17.55
C ARG A 189 -26.20 7.17 18.61
N GLU A 190 -26.64 6.34 19.56
CA GLU A 190 -27.51 6.75 20.66
C GLU A 190 -26.83 7.78 21.57
N ARG A 191 -25.56 7.55 21.91
CA ARG A 191 -24.75 8.50 22.70
C ARG A 191 -24.64 9.85 21.99
N PHE A 192 -24.28 9.87 20.71
CA PHE A 192 -24.21 11.11 19.92
C PHE A 192 -25.56 11.83 19.90
N ALA A 193 -26.64 11.10 19.64
CA ALA A 193 -27.98 11.69 19.59
C ALA A 193 -28.42 12.27 20.94
N ARG A 194 -28.03 11.67 22.07
CA ARG A 194 -28.31 12.23 23.40
C ARG A 194 -27.61 13.56 23.63
N VAL A 195 -26.32 13.65 23.32
CA VAL A 195 -25.53 14.89 23.44
C VAL A 195 -26.13 15.99 22.58
N VAL A 196 -26.42 15.68 21.31
CA VAL A 196 -27.01 16.64 20.37
C VAL A 196 -28.37 17.15 20.85
N ARG A 197 -29.27 16.26 21.29
CA ARG A 197 -30.57 16.66 21.83
C ARG A 197 -30.47 17.55 23.07
N ALA A 198 -29.57 17.24 24.00
CA ALA A 198 -29.33 18.06 25.18
C ALA A 198 -28.82 19.46 24.78
N PHE A 199 -27.90 19.52 23.82
CA PHE A 199 -27.36 20.78 23.31
C PHE A 199 -28.43 21.64 22.61
N GLU A 200 -29.22 21.03 21.71
CA GLU A 200 -30.31 21.71 21.01
C GLU A 200 -31.38 22.21 21.99
N ARG A 201 -31.74 21.40 23.00
CA ARG A 201 -32.63 21.82 24.09
C ARG A 201 -32.08 23.03 24.83
N GLY A 202 -30.79 23.04 25.16
CA GLY A 202 -30.14 24.20 25.81
C GLY A 202 -30.27 25.47 24.97
N ARG A 203 -30.02 25.37 23.66
CA ARG A 203 -30.17 26.49 22.72
C ARG A 203 -31.61 26.98 22.57
N GLU A 204 -32.58 26.08 22.57
CA GLU A 204 -34.00 26.43 22.49
C GLU A 204 -34.45 27.14 23.77
N LEU A 205 -34.17 26.57 24.95
CA LEU A 205 -34.53 27.17 26.24
C LEU A 205 -33.89 28.55 26.42
N GLN A 206 -32.63 28.71 26.01
CA GLN A 206 -31.95 30.01 26.05
C GLN A 206 -32.64 31.04 25.15
N ARG A 207 -33.10 30.65 23.95
CA ARG A 207 -33.86 31.54 23.05
C ARG A 207 -35.22 31.93 23.62
N GLN A 208 -35.84 31.05 24.39
CA GLN A 208 -37.12 31.28 25.06
C GLN A 208 -36.99 32.12 26.34
N GLY A 209 -35.76 32.41 26.80
CA GLY A 209 -35.52 33.08 28.08
C GLY A 209 -35.61 32.17 29.29
N GLU A 210 -35.77 30.85 29.10
CA GLU A 210 -35.81 29.83 30.15
C GLU A 210 -34.38 29.51 30.63
N LEU A 211 -33.73 30.50 31.25
CA LEU A 211 -32.28 30.46 31.54
C LEU A 211 -31.88 29.30 32.44
N GLU A 212 -32.68 29.00 33.47
CA GLU A 212 -32.40 27.88 34.38
C GLU A 212 -32.48 26.52 33.68
N GLY A 213 -33.47 26.35 32.80
CA GLY A 213 -33.58 25.17 31.95
C GLY A 213 -32.38 25.05 31.01
N ALA A 214 -31.95 26.16 30.42
CA ALA A 214 -30.78 26.20 29.54
C ALA A 214 -29.49 25.82 30.29
N ARG A 215 -29.28 26.33 31.51
CA ARG A 215 -28.13 25.97 32.38
C ARG A 215 -28.06 24.46 32.60
N LYS A 216 -29.19 23.85 33.00
CA LYS A 216 -29.29 22.40 33.23
C LYS A 216 -28.98 21.59 31.96
N ALA A 217 -29.52 22.01 30.81
CA ALA A 217 -29.32 21.32 29.55
C ALA A 217 -27.85 21.39 29.06
N TYR A 218 -27.18 22.54 29.17
CA TYR A 218 -25.75 22.63 28.83
C TYR A 218 -24.86 21.86 29.82
N ALA A 219 -25.19 21.86 31.12
CA ALA A 219 -24.51 21.02 32.09
C ALA A 219 -24.66 19.52 31.76
N GLU A 220 -25.83 19.09 31.29
CA GLU A 220 -26.05 17.72 30.81
C GLU A 220 -25.12 17.37 29.63
N VAL A 221 -24.92 18.28 28.68
CA VAL A 221 -23.94 18.08 27.58
C VAL A 221 -22.53 17.83 28.13
N LEU A 222 -22.11 18.60 29.14
CA LEU A 222 -20.80 18.42 29.77
C LEU A 222 -20.69 17.09 30.54
N ALA A 223 -21.78 16.59 31.10
CA ALA A 223 -21.80 15.28 31.76
C ALA A 223 -21.74 14.12 30.75
N LEU A 224 -22.41 14.26 29.60
CA LEU A 224 -22.52 13.23 28.57
C LEU A 224 -21.26 13.13 27.68
N GLU A 225 -20.67 14.26 27.30
CA GLU A 225 -19.51 14.31 26.40
C GLU A 225 -18.24 14.66 27.17
N ARG A 226 -17.34 13.68 27.34
CA ARG A 226 -16.09 13.84 28.11
C ARG A 226 -14.92 14.39 27.28
N ASN A 227 -15.00 14.31 25.95
CA ASN A 227 -13.94 14.79 25.07
C ASN A 227 -13.89 16.33 25.08
N GLY A 228 -12.84 16.89 25.68
CA GLY A 228 -12.58 18.34 25.74
C GLY A 228 -12.49 19.03 24.38
N MET A 229 -12.12 18.30 23.33
CA MET A 229 -11.95 18.84 21.98
C MET A 229 -13.24 18.85 21.16
N ASN A 230 -14.28 18.14 21.62
CA ASN A 230 -15.55 18.04 20.90
C ASN A 230 -16.27 19.40 20.86
N ARG A 231 -16.74 19.80 19.67
CA ARG A 231 -17.39 21.10 19.48
C ARG A 231 -18.64 21.29 20.34
N PHE A 232 -19.50 20.28 20.49
CA PHE A 232 -20.69 20.40 21.34
C PHE A 232 -20.32 20.69 22.79
N ARG A 233 -19.29 20.03 23.32
CA ARG A 233 -18.81 20.27 24.69
C ARG A 233 -18.25 21.69 24.84
N ARG A 234 -17.42 22.13 23.90
CA ARG A 234 -16.83 23.48 23.91
C ARG A 234 -17.90 24.56 23.85
N ASP A 235 -18.82 24.45 22.90
CA ASP A 235 -19.89 25.42 22.70
C ASP A 235 -20.84 25.42 23.90
N ALA A 236 -21.16 24.26 24.48
CA ALA A 236 -21.96 24.16 25.71
C ALA A 236 -21.24 24.77 26.91
N ARG A 237 -19.93 24.54 27.07
CA ARG A 237 -19.12 25.16 28.13
C ARG A 237 -19.18 26.67 28.01
N GLN A 238 -18.96 27.21 26.81
CA GLN A 238 -19.01 28.65 26.56
C GLN A 238 -20.40 29.22 26.85
N ALA A 239 -21.47 28.59 26.36
CA ALA A 239 -22.84 29.04 26.59
C ALA A 239 -23.21 29.00 28.08
N LEU A 240 -22.84 27.93 28.79
CA LEU A 240 -23.05 27.82 30.23
C LEU A 240 -22.29 28.91 30.99
N ALA A 241 -21.03 29.15 30.64
CA ALA A 241 -20.21 30.15 31.28
C ALA A 241 -20.80 31.58 31.09
N GLN A 242 -21.34 31.88 29.91
CA GLN A 242 -22.09 33.13 29.64
C GLN A 242 -23.36 33.25 30.50
N LEU A 243 -24.14 32.19 30.63
CA LEU A 243 -25.34 32.16 31.48
C LEU A 243 -25.00 32.34 32.96
N LEU A 244 -23.91 31.73 33.43
CA LEU A 244 -23.42 31.89 34.80
C LEU A 244 -22.90 33.30 35.05
N ALA A 245 -22.20 33.91 34.10
CA ALA A 245 -21.75 35.29 34.21
C ALA A 245 -22.93 36.27 34.36
N ALA A 246 -23.98 36.09 33.56
CA ALA A 246 -25.19 36.90 33.63
C ALA A 246 -25.94 36.73 34.97
N ALA A 247 -25.83 35.56 35.61
CA ALA A 247 -26.44 35.24 36.90
C ALA A 247 -25.43 35.22 38.07
N SER A 248 -24.26 35.85 37.91
CA SER A 248 -23.08 35.62 38.77
C SER A 248 -23.30 35.92 40.24
N GLY A 249 -24.10 36.94 40.58
CA GLY A 249 -24.49 37.22 41.97
C GLY A 249 -25.20 36.03 42.63
N GLN A 250 -26.26 35.53 42.02
CA GLN A 250 -27.03 34.38 42.50
C GLN A 250 -26.18 33.10 42.54
N VAL A 251 -25.37 32.86 41.49
CA VAL A 251 -24.52 31.65 41.40
C VAL A 251 -23.50 31.62 42.53
N LEU A 252 -22.92 32.75 42.91
CA LEU A 252 -21.97 32.82 44.03
C LEU A 252 -22.62 32.54 45.37
N ASP A 253 -23.86 32.98 45.57
CA ASP A 253 -24.62 32.67 46.78
C ASP A 253 -24.94 31.16 46.85
N GLU A 254 -25.35 30.55 45.74
CA GLU A 254 -25.58 29.10 45.64
C GLU A 254 -24.29 28.29 45.89
N CYS A 255 -23.16 28.71 45.33
CA CYS A 255 -21.86 28.06 45.57
C CYS A 255 -21.43 28.17 47.05
N ALA A 256 -21.67 29.30 47.71
CA ALA A 256 -21.35 29.49 49.13
C ALA A 256 -22.23 28.63 50.06
N GLU A 257 -23.48 28.36 49.68
CA GLU A 257 -24.33 27.38 50.37
C GLU A 257 -23.82 25.95 50.15
N LEU A 258 -23.52 25.55 48.90
CA LEU A 258 -22.98 24.22 48.59
C LEU A 258 -21.62 23.96 49.27
N ALA A 259 -20.79 24.99 49.41
CA ALA A 259 -19.49 24.92 50.08
C ALA A 259 -19.58 24.46 51.54
N ARG A 260 -20.69 24.75 52.22
CA ARG A 260 -20.98 24.32 53.60
C ARG A 260 -21.51 22.90 53.70
N GLY A 261 -21.76 22.23 52.57
CA GLY A 261 -22.36 20.91 52.48
C GLY A 261 -21.38 19.74 52.54
N THR A 262 -21.78 18.64 51.91
CA THR A 262 -21.00 17.40 51.83
C THR A 262 -19.78 17.56 50.89
N ALA A 263 -18.89 16.56 50.87
CA ALA A 263 -17.78 16.53 49.91
C ALA A 263 -18.25 16.60 48.45
N GLU A 264 -19.38 15.97 48.12
CA GLU A 264 -19.99 16.01 46.78
C GLU A 264 -20.50 17.42 46.43
N HIS A 265 -21.17 18.10 47.38
CA HIS A 265 -21.61 19.48 47.18
C HIS A 265 -20.43 20.43 46.96
N ARG A 266 -19.34 20.26 47.72
CA ARG A 266 -18.10 21.05 47.55
C ARG A 266 -17.45 20.83 46.19
N ALA A 267 -17.39 19.58 45.71
CA ALA A 267 -16.87 19.27 44.37
C ALA A 267 -17.70 19.95 43.27
N ARG A 268 -19.03 19.93 43.40
CA ARG A 268 -19.94 20.61 42.47
C ARG A 268 -19.81 22.13 42.50
N ALA A 269 -19.65 22.72 43.69
CA ALA A 269 -19.39 24.15 43.84
C ALA A 269 -18.09 24.55 43.13
N ARG A 270 -17.02 23.75 43.29
CA ARG A 270 -15.73 23.99 42.63
C ARG A 270 -15.83 23.93 41.11
N GLU A 271 -16.48 22.93 40.54
CA GLU A 271 -16.69 22.85 39.08
C GLU A 271 -17.49 24.05 38.55
N THR A 272 -18.51 24.50 39.29
CA THR A 272 -19.32 25.67 38.91
C THR A 272 -18.50 26.96 38.98
N LEU A 273 -17.63 27.10 39.99
CA LEU A 273 -16.74 28.25 40.13
C LEU A 273 -15.67 28.28 39.04
N ASP A 274 -15.08 27.15 38.66
CA ASP A 274 -14.12 27.07 37.55
C ASP A 274 -14.75 27.55 36.24
N LEU A 275 -16.00 27.11 35.95
CA LEU A 275 -16.74 27.55 34.78
C LEU A 275 -17.07 29.06 34.82
N LEU A 276 -17.42 29.58 35.99
CA LEU A 276 -17.70 31.01 36.17
C LEU A 276 -16.42 31.85 35.98
N LEU A 277 -15.31 31.47 36.62
CA LEU A 277 -14.03 32.16 36.53
C LEU A 277 -13.48 32.22 35.11
N ASP A 278 -13.66 31.17 34.32
CA ASP A 278 -13.30 31.14 32.90
C ASP A 278 -14.12 32.14 32.06
N ALA A 279 -15.37 32.43 32.44
CA ALA A 279 -16.24 33.37 31.72
C ALA A 279 -16.10 34.82 32.17
N LEU A 280 -15.77 35.06 33.45
CA LEU A 280 -15.74 36.41 33.99
C LEU A 280 -14.46 37.14 33.54
N PRO A 281 -14.54 38.31 32.89
CA PRO A 281 -13.35 39.10 32.61
C PRO A 281 -12.67 39.53 33.93
N PRO A 282 -11.35 39.83 33.92
CA PRO A 282 -10.64 40.28 35.12
C PRO A 282 -11.30 41.45 35.85
N THR A 283 -11.99 42.32 35.12
CA THR A 283 -12.66 43.52 35.63
C THR A 283 -14.09 43.27 36.14
N HIS A 284 -14.58 42.03 36.11
CA HIS A 284 -15.95 41.73 36.49
C HIS A 284 -16.14 41.88 38.02
N PRO A 285 -17.21 42.55 38.50
CA PRO A 285 -17.39 42.84 39.94
C PRO A 285 -17.46 41.60 40.81
N HIS A 286 -17.93 40.48 40.26
CA HIS A 286 -18.05 39.20 40.97
C HIS A 286 -16.81 38.30 40.90
N ARG A 287 -15.76 38.65 40.14
CA ARG A 287 -14.61 37.76 39.93
C ARG A 287 -13.79 37.55 41.21
N ALA A 288 -13.43 38.62 41.92
CA ALA A 288 -12.65 38.50 43.16
C ALA A 288 -13.35 37.63 44.22
N ARG A 289 -14.69 37.73 44.31
CA ARG A 289 -15.50 36.89 45.19
C ARG A 289 -15.49 35.41 44.76
N ALA A 290 -15.56 35.15 43.45
CA ALA A 290 -15.46 33.80 42.91
C ALA A 290 -14.08 33.17 43.18
N GLU A 291 -13.00 33.94 43.01
CA GLU A 291 -11.61 33.49 43.28
C GLU A 291 -11.41 33.16 44.77
N ALA A 292 -11.92 34.01 45.66
CA ALA A 292 -11.87 33.77 47.11
C ALA A 292 -12.60 32.48 47.49
N LEU A 293 -13.84 32.30 47.03
CA LEU A 293 -14.63 31.09 47.34
C LEU A 293 -13.99 29.82 46.75
N SER A 294 -13.35 29.92 45.58
CA SER A 294 -12.63 28.80 44.98
C SER A 294 -11.37 28.41 45.75
N ALA A 295 -10.71 29.36 46.43
CA ALA A 295 -9.53 29.09 47.25
C ALA A 295 -9.89 28.42 48.59
N GLU A 296 -11.13 28.58 49.06
CA GLU A 296 -11.65 27.98 50.29
C GLU A 296 -12.09 26.50 50.12
N LEU A 297 -12.33 26.07 48.88
CA LEU A 297 -12.74 24.71 48.50
C LEU A 297 -11.57 23.79 48.13
#